data_AF-A0A7L8GGE8-F1
#
_entry.id   AF-A0A7L8GGE8-F1
#
_cell.length_a   1.000
_cell.length_b   1.000
_cell.length_c   1.000
_cell.angle_alpha   90.00
_cell.angle_beta   90.00
_cell.angle_gamma   90.00
#
_symmetry.space_group_name_H-M   'P 1'
#
loop_
_entity.id
_entity.type
_entity.pdbx_description
1 polymer ?
#
loop_
_entity_poly.entity_id
_entity_poly.type
_entity_poly.pdbx_seq_one_letter_code
_entity_poly.pdbx_strand_id
1 'polypeptide(L)'
;MDMEKISPFECGMNPLNNFSTPFSIQFFLIAVLFMIFDVEIALIIPLPLTLMNNLLNLFISNYMFLIILLIGLFYEWYNGALEWN
;
A
#
# COMPACT_ATOMS: atom_id res chain seq x y z
N MET A 1 36.94 -12.34 -22.87
CA MET A 1 35.62 -12.66 -22.26
C MET A 1 35.48 -11.69 -21.13
N ASP A 2 34.88 -10.55 -21.46
CA ASP A 2 35.26 -9.29 -20.86
C ASP A 2 34.38 -9.05 -19.64
N MET A 3 34.98 -9.09 -18.45
CA MET A 3 34.28 -8.92 -17.16
C MET A 3 33.50 -7.60 -17.06
N GLU A 4 33.87 -6.61 -17.87
CA GLU A 4 33.19 -5.30 -17.96
C GLU A 4 31.74 -5.39 -18.44
N LYS A 5 31.33 -6.49 -19.11
CA LYS A 5 29.92 -6.70 -19.49
C LYS A 5 29.04 -7.18 -18.33
N ILE A 6 29.63 -7.63 -17.22
CA ILE A 6 28.93 -8.20 -16.06
C ILE A 6 28.93 -7.20 -14.89
N SER A 7 29.74 -6.14 -14.96
CA SER A 7 29.70 -5.06 -13.97
C SER A 7 28.45 -4.19 -14.15
N PRO A 8 27.86 -3.70 -13.04
CA PRO A 8 26.76 -2.74 -13.09
C PRO A 8 27.15 -1.52 -13.93
N PHE A 9 26.19 -1.00 -14.71
CA PHE A 9 26.40 0.19 -15.52
C PHE A 9 26.37 1.43 -14.61
N GLU A 10 27.50 1.76 -14.01
CA GLU A 10 27.69 3.01 -13.27
C GLU A 10 28.14 4.11 -14.23
N CYS A 11 27.83 5.37 -13.91
CA CYS A 11 28.13 6.55 -14.73
C CYS A 11 29.64 6.90 -14.76
N GLY A 12 30.52 5.90 -14.90
CA GLY A 12 31.98 6.02 -14.92
C GLY A 12 32.65 6.11 -13.54
N MET A 13 31.93 5.85 -12.43
CA MET A 13 32.46 5.85 -11.07
C MET A 13 32.63 4.43 -10.52
N ASN A 14 33.58 4.24 -9.61
CA ASN A 14 33.78 2.97 -8.91
C ASN A 14 32.76 2.87 -7.75
N PRO A 15 32.18 1.69 -7.49
CA PRO A 15 31.16 1.52 -6.46
C PRO A 15 31.76 1.85 -5.09
N LEU A 16 31.31 2.97 -4.52
CA LEU A 16 31.58 3.30 -3.13
C LEU A 16 30.80 2.31 -2.27
N ASN A 17 31.54 1.43 -1.59
CA ASN A 17 30.99 0.40 -0.74
C ASN A 17 30.23 1.04 0.44
N ASN A 18 28.91 1.20 0.29
CA ASN A 18 27.87 1.24 1.33
C ASN A 18 26.49 1.36 0.67
N PHE A 19 25.98 0.23 0.16
CA PHE A 19 24.61 0.10 -0.39
C PHE A 19 23.56 -0.07 0.70
N SER A 20 23.68 0.65 1.83
CA SER A 20 22.57 0.76 2.77
C SER A 20 21.57 1.73 2.18
N THR A 21 20.72 1.23 1.27
CA THR A 21 19.60 2.01 0.77
C THR A 21 18.74 2.42 1.97
N PRO A 22 18.51 3.72 2.21
CA PRO A 22 17.65 4.14 3.28
C PRO A 22 16.27 3.53 3.05
N PHE A 23 15.75 2.80 4.04
CA PHE A 23 14.42 2.25 3.98
C PHE A 23 13.40 3.39 3.98
N SER A 24 12.66 3.55 2.88
CA SER A 24 11.61 4.56 2.81
C SER A 24 10.33 4.02 3.46
N ILE A 25 9.97 4.64 4.58
CA ILE A 25 8.73 4.37 5.34
C ILE A 25 7.49 4.52 4.45
N GLN A 26 7.56 5.37 3.43
CA GLN A 26 6.44 5.67 2.54
C GLN A 26 6.03 4.44 1.72
N PHE A 27 7.00 3.70 1.16
CA PHE A 27 6.69 2.47 0.43
C PHE A 27 6.07 1.41 1.32
N PHE A 28 6.52 1.34 2.58
CA PHE A 28 5.95 0.42 3.56
C PHE A 28 4.49 0.78 3.88
N LEU A 29 4.20 2.05 4.13
CA LEU A 29 2.83 2.53 4.40
C LEU A 29 1.91 2.27 3.20
N ILE A 30 2.36 2.57 1.97
CA ILE A 30 1.59 2.30 0.75
C ILE A 30 1.30 0.79 0.61
N ALA A 31 2.28 -0.08 0.90
CA ALA A 31 2.09 -1.52 0.81
C ALA A 31 1.08 -2.04 1.86
N VAL A 32 1.14 -1.54 3.09
CA VAL A 32 0.18 -1.88 4.15
C VAL A 32 -1.22 -1.38 3.79
N LEU A 33 -1.33 -0.14 3.31
CA LEU A 33 -2.58 0.46 2.88
C LEU A 33 -3.21 -0.33 1.73
N PHE A 34 -2.42 -0.69 0.72
CA PHE A 34 -2.85 -1.55 -0.39
C PHE A 34 -3.34 -2.91 0.10
N MET A 35 -2.62 -3.55 1.02
CA MET A 35 -3.02 -4.83 1.60
C MET A 35 -4.35 -4.76 2.35
N ILE A 36 -4.56 -3.69 3.12
CA ILE A 36 -5.82 -3.46 3.85
C ILE A 36 -6.98 -3.23 2.85
N PHE A 37 -6.77 -2.41 1.82
CA PHE A 37 -7.78 -2.16 0.79
C PHE A 37 -8.12 -3.42 -0.03
N ASP A 38 -7.15 -4.28 -0.32
CA ASP A 38 -7.39 -5.54 -1.03
C ASP A 38 -8.29 -6.50 -0.22
N VAL A 39 -8.01 -6.63 1.09
CA VAL A 39 -8.85 -7.40 2.02
C VAL A 39 -10.25 -6.81 2.11
N GLU A 40 -10.39 -5.48 2.13
CA GLU A 40 -11.69 -4.83 2.18
C GLU A 40 -12.53 -5.06 0.92
N ILE A 41 -11.90 -5.01 -0.26
CA ILE A 41 -12.58 -5.33 -1.53
C ILE A 41 -13.08 -6.78 -1.51
N ALA A 42 -12.30 -7.71 -0.98
CA ALA A 42 -12.72 -9.10 -0.83
C ALA A 42 -13.96 -9.26 0.07
N LEU A 43 -14.10 -8.42 1.11
CA LEU A 43 -15.29 -8.37 1.99
C LEU A 43 -16.49 -7.69 1.34
N ILE A 44 -16.26 -6.74 0.42
CA ILE A 44 -17.32 -6.04 -0.31
C ILE A 44 -17.97 -6.92 -1.39
N ILE A 45 -17.22 -7.81 -2.04
CA ILE A 45 -17.73 -8.71 -3.10
C ILE A 45 -19.03 -9.46 -2.72
N PRO A 46 -19.18 -10.06 -1.53
CA PRO A 46 -20.42 -10.74 -1.14
C PRO A 46 -21.56 -9.80 -0.70
N LEU A 47 -21.35 -8.49 -0.55
CA LEU A 47 -22.38 -7.57 -0.03
C LEU A 47 -23.70 -7.58 -0.82
N PRO A 48 -23.70 -7.59 -2.18
CA PRO A 48 -24.96 -7.63 -2.94
C PRO A 48 -25.80 -8.88 -2.63
N LEU A 49 -25.15 -10.02 -2.37
CA LEU A 49 -25.85 -11.26 -1.99
C LEU A 49 -26.42 -11.16 -0.56
N THR A 50 -25.72 -10.47 0.35
CA THR A 50 -26.19 -10.30 1.73
C THR A 50 -27.41 -9.38 1.84
N LEU A 51 -27.53 -8.40 0.94
CA LEU A 51 -28.71 -7.53 0.83
C LEU A 51 -29.97 -8.31 0.42
N MET A 52 -29.84 -9.32 -0.45
CA MET A 52 -30.96 -10.20 -0.82
C MET A 52 -31.45 -11.04 0.36
N ASN A 53 -30.54 -11.45 1.25
CA ASN A 53 -30.88 -12.22 2.46
C ASN A 53 -31.30 -11.34 3.65
N ASN A 54 -31.48 -10.04 3.44
CA ASN A 54 -31.89 -9.05 4.45
C ASN A 54 -30.93 -8.97 5.66
N LEU A 55 -29.64 -9.24 5.44
CA LEU A 55 -28.60 -9.20 6.47
C LEU A 55 -28.09 -7.78 6.72
N LEU A 56 -29.00 -6.88 7.11
CA LEU A 56 -28.70 -5.45 7.34
C LEU A 56 -27.54 -5.22 8.31
N ASN A 57 -27.39 -6.07 9.33
CA ASN A 57 -26.30 -5.95 10.31
C ASN A 57 -24.92 -6.13 9.66
N LEU A 58 -24.77 -7.07 8.73
CA LEU A 58 -23.51 -7.30 8.01
C LEU A 58 -23.20 -6.13 7.07
N PHE A 59 -24.22 -5.59 6.41
CA PHE A 59 -24.07 -4.40 5.58
C PHE A 59 -23.60 -3.19 6.40
N ILE A 60 -24.24 -2.92 7.54
CA ILE A 60 -23.86 -1.82 8.43
C ILE A 60 -22.44 -1.99 8.97
N SER A 61 -22.05 -3.21 9.35
CA SER A 61 -20.69 -3.49 9.84
C SER A 61 -19.62 -3.21 8.78
N ASN A 62 -19.83 -3.64 7.54
CA ASN A 62 -18.89 -3.35 6.43
C ASN A 62 -18.85 -1.84 6.14
N TYR A 63 -19.99 -1.17 6.15
CA TYR A 63 -20.05 0.26 5.91
C TYR A 63 -19.32 1.08 6.99
N MET A 64 -19.46 0.69 8.27
CA MET A 64 -18.73 1.33 9.36
C MET A 64 -17.21 1.12 9.23
N PHE A 65 -16.78 -0.07 8.79
CA PHE A 65 -15.37 -0.35 8.56
C PHE A 65 -14.78 0.50 7.42
N LEU A 66 -15.53 0.68 6.32
CA LEU A 66 -15.19 1.61 5.23
C LEU A 66 -14.96 3.05 5.71
N ILE A 67 -15.84 3.56 6.59
CA ILE A 67 -15.69 4.92 7.14
C ILE A 67 -14.40 5.06 7.95
N ILE A 68 -14.06 4.06 8.76
CA ILE A 68 -12.84 4.08 9.58
C ILE A 68 -11.60 4.13 8.68
N LEU A 69 -11.57 3.34 7.61
CA LEU A 69 -10.45 3.36 6.65
C LEU A 69 -10.33 4.71 5.92
N LEU A 70 -11.45 5.32 5.52
CA LEU A 70 -11.43 6.65 4.90
C LEU A 70 -10.85 7.70 5.84
N ILE A 71 -11.27 7.70 7.11
CA ILE A 71 -10.74 8.64 8.11
C ILE A 71 -9.23 8.42 8.33
N GLY A 72 -8.79 7.17 8.43
CA GLY A 72 -7.37 6.82 8.56
C GLY A 72 -6.54 7.31 7.36
N LEU A 73 -7.02 7.06 6.14
CA LEU A 73 -6.40 7.53 4.91
C LEU A 73 -6.28 9.06 4.87
N PHE A 74 -7.35 9.77 5.23
CA PHE A 74 -7.33 11.25 5.28
C PHE A 74 -6.33 11.77 6.30
N TYR A 75 -6.21 11.11 7.46
CA TYR A 75 -5.23 11.47 8.48
C TYR A 75 -3.79 11.27 7.99
N GLU A 76 -3.50 10.14 7.36
CA GLU A 76 -2.17 9.84 6.79
C GLU A 76 -1.81 10.79 5.65
N TRP A 77 -2.79 11.15 4.82
CA TRP A 77 -2.60 12.14 3.77
C TRP A 77 -2.30 13.53 4.33
N TYR A 78 -3.06 13.98 5.33
CA TYR A 78 -2.81 15.28 5.97
C TYR A 78 -1.40 15.36 6.59
N ASN A 79 -0.87 14.25 7.10
CA ASN A 79 0.49 14.18 7.65
C ASN A 79 1.59 14.14 6.58
N GLY A 80 1.25 14.18 5.28
CA GLY A 80 2.21 14.14 4.18
C GLY A 80 2.91 12.78 4.01
N ALA A 81 2.43 11.72 4.67
CA ALA A 81 3.05 10.39 4.61
C ALA A 81 2.94 9.76 3.20
N LEU A 82 2.01 10.27 2.38
CA LEU A 82 1.75 9.86 1.01
C LEU A 82 2.28 10.85 -0.04
N GLU A 83 2.94 11.94 0.38
CA GLU A 83 3.51 12.92 -0.54
C GLU A 83 4.90 12.49 -1.03
N TRP A 84 5.12 12.65 -2.33
CA TRP A 84 6.40 12.36 -3.00
C TRP A 84 6.98 13.69 -3.49
N ASN A 85 7.94 14.22 -2.73
CA ASN A 85 8.84 15.30 -3.13
C ASN A 85 10.27 14.79 -3.11
#